data_AF-A0YW34-F1
#
_entry.id   AF-A0YW34-F1
#
_cell.length_a   1.000
_cell.length_b   1.000
_cell.length_c   1.000
_cell.angle_alpha   90.00
_cell.angle_beta   90.00
_cell.angle_gamma   90.00
#
_symmetry.space_group_name_H-M   'P 1'
#
loop_
_entity.id
_entity.type
_entity.pdbx_description
1 polymer ?
#
loop_
_entity_poly.entity_id
_entity_poly.type
_entity_poly.pdbx_seq_one_letter_code
_entity_poly.pdbx_strand_id
1 'polypeptide(L)'
;MSQSVQATPDEKLLQDYYQALDAINTQHLKLLDAQLELSWHNSRKKEAYKLAQELGCNNILSLAKAENINYQTTDRIRLNNYFQNTSNIVAKLKTLVQEKKKNINAKNENITSLKETQKNELEASKINQSSILEQLKGERSETVKLLQQMNQNLESLKTQKMLYLISVVVFAVIITHLFSKVPMSMPSGRFWIPAFFTSAYFIIIFDGISIQKKDK
;
A
#
# COMPACT_ATOMS: atom_id res chain seq x y z
N MET A 1 -109.56 -32.10 -21.53
CA MET A 1 -108.71 -33.19 -22.05
C MET A 1 -107.75 -32.57 -23.04
N SER A 2 -106.54 -32.22 -22.58
CA SER A 2 -105.52 -31.61 -23.42
C SER A 2 -104.87 -32.71 -24.25
N GLN A 3 -105.26 -32.81 -25.52
CA GLN A 3 -104.60 -33.69 -26.48
C GLN A 3 -103.15 -33.21 -26.63
N SER A 4 -102.21 -34.05 -26.19
CA SER A 4 -100.80 -33.88 -26.47
C SER A 4 -100.61 -33.93 -27.98
N VAL A 5 -100.30 -32.79 -28.59
CA VAL A 5 -99.88 -32.71 -29.98
C VAL A 5 -98.56 -33.49 -30.06
N GLN A 6 -98.63 -34.73 -30.55
CA GLN A 6 -97.46 -35.52 -30.87
C GLN A 6 -96.72 -34.81 -31.99
N ALA A 7 -95.55 -34.23 -31.65
CA ALA A 7 -94.64 -33.64 -32.62
C ALA A 7 -94.35 -34.66 -33.73
N THR A 8 -94.47 -34.23 -34.99
CA THR A 8 -94.14 -35.09 -36.12
C THR A 8 -92.66 -35.52 -36.02
N PRO A 9 -92.30 -36.74 -36.46
CA PRO A 9 -90.94 -37.25 -36.35
C PRO A 9 -89.87 -36.28 -36.86
N ASP A 10 -90.20 -35.49 -37.89
CA ASP A 10 -89.32 -34.49 -38.50
C ASP A 10 -89.09 -33.25 -37.63
N GLU A 11 -90.10 -32.79 -36.86
CA GLU A 11 -89.93 -31.66 -35.92
C GLU A 11 -89.04 -32.03 -34.74
N LYS A 12 -89.19 -33.26 -34.24
CA LYS A 12 -88.33 -33.79 -33.17
C LYS A 12 -86.88 -33.92 -33.64
N LEU A 13 -86.67 -34.41 -34.86
CA LEU A 13 -85.34 -34.53 -35.46
C LEU A 13 -84.67 -33.15 -35.62
N LEU A 14 -85.44 -32.14 -36.02
CA LEU A 14 -84.96 -30.77 -36.17
C LEU A 14 -84.60 -30.15 -34.80
N GLN A 15 -85.41 -30.40 -33.77
CA GLN A 15 -85.14 -29.93 -32.41
C GLN A 15 -83.88 -30.58 -31.82
N ASP A 16 -83.73 -31.90 -31.99
CA ASP A 16 -82.54 -32.64 -31.57
C ASP A 16 -81.28 -32.14 -32.31
N TYR A 17 -81.41 -31.79 -33.59
CA TYR A 17 -80.33 -31.19 -34.39
C TYR A 17 -79.90 -29.82 -33.85
N TYR A 18 -80.83 -28.93 -33.52
CA TYR A 18 -80.50 -27.62 -32.94
C TYR A 18 -79.92 -27.74 -31.53
N GLN A 19 -80.43 -28.66 -30.70
CA GLN A 19 -79.83 -28.94 -29.39
C GLN A 19 -78.41 -29.48 -29.50
N ALA A 20 -78.15 -30.37 -30.46
CA ALA A 20 -76.80 -30.88 -30.72
C ALA A 20 -75.87 -29.75 -31.19
N LEU A 21 -76.33 -28.86 -32.06
CA LEU A 21 -75.58 -27.68 -32.52
C LEU A 21 -75.24 -26.72 -31.38
N ASP A 22 -76.19 -26.43 -30.50
CA ASP A 22 -75.97 -25.55 -29.33
C ASP A 22 -75.02 -26.20 -28.31
N ALA A 23 -75.14 -27.51 -28.09
CA ALA A 23 -74.21 -28.27 -27.26
C ALA A 23 -72.78 -28.25 -27.85
N ILE A 24 -72.64 -28.44 -29.16
CA ILE A 24 -71.35 -28.36 -29.87
C ILE A 24 -70.75 -26.96 -29.73
N ASN A 25 -71.55 -25.91 -29.94
CA ASN A 25 -71.10 -24.53 -29.83
C ASN A 25 -70.65 -24.19 -28.39
N THR A 26 -71.41 -24.64 -27.39
CA THR A 26 -71.07 -24.47 -25.97
C THR A 26 -69.76 -25.18 -25.62
N GLN A 27 -69.55 -26.41 -26.10
CA GLN A 27 -68.30 -27.13 -25.87
C GLN A 27 -67.12 -26.47 -26.60
N HIS A 28 -67.33 -25.95 -27.81
CA HIS A 28 -66.33 -25.22 -28.56
C HIS A 28 -65.87 -23.95 -27.82
N LEU A 29 -66.82 -23.17 -27.28
CA LEU A 29 -66.51 -21.99 -26.47
C LEU A 29 -65.72 -22.33 -25.20
N LYS A 30 -66.10 -23.42 -24.51
CA LYS A 30 -65.34 -23.92 -23.33
C LYS A 30 -63.92 -24.35 -23.69
N LEU A 31 -63.74 -24.98 -24.86
CA LEU A 31 -62.44 -25.39 -25.38
C LEU A 31 -61.56 -24.17 -25.69
N LEU A 32 -62.13 -23.15 -26.32
CA LEU A 32 -61.44 -21.88 -26.59
C LEU A 32 -61.00 -21.19 -25.29
N ASP A 33 -61.88 -21.13 -24.29
CA ASP A 33 -61.55 -20.54 -23.00
C ASP A 33 -60.44 -21.33 -22.28
N ALA A 34 -60.56 -22.66 -22.23
CA ALA A 34 -59.53 -23.53 -21.69
C ALA A 34 -58.18 -23.35 -22.40
N GLN A 35 -58.18 -23.18 -23.73
CA GLN A 35 -56.97 -22.93 -24.51
C GLN A 35 -56.32 -21.58 -24.16
N LEU A 36 -57.12 -20.53 -23.95
CA LEU A 36 -56.64 -19.22 -23.51
C LEU A 36 -56.03 -19.29 -22.10
N GLU A 37 -56.66 -20.01 -21.18
CA GLU A 37 -56.11 -20.22 -19.83
C GLU A 37 -54.80 -21.00 -19.87
N LEU A 38 -54.72 -22.07 -20.66
CA LEU A 38 -53.50 -22.87 -20.84
C LEU A 38 -52.35 -22.02 -21.41
N SER A 39 -52.65 -21.19 -22.40
CA SER A 39 -51.69 -20.22 -22.97
C SER A 39 -51.17 -19.25 -21.90
N TRP A 40 -52.08 -18.69 -21.10
CA TRP A 40 -51.73 -17.79 -20.01
C TRP A 40 -50.84 -18.46 -18.95
N HIS A 41 -51.21 -19.66 -18.51
CA HIS A 41 -50.42 -20.44 -17.55
C HIS A 41 -49.02 -20.77 -18.08
N ASN A 42 -48.90 -21.16 -19.36
CA ASN A 42 -47.61 -21.43 -19.99
C ASN A 42 -46.73 -20.18 -20.05
N SER A 43 -47.32 -19.01 -20.33
CA SER A 43 -46.60 -17.72 -20.30
C SER A 43 -46.05 -17.40 -18.91
N ARG A 44 -46.89 -17.51 -17.86
CA ARG A 44 -46.48 -17.28 -16.47
C ARG A 44 -45.43 -18.26 -15.98
N LYS A 45 -45.52 -19.53 -16.37
CA LYS A 45 -44.52 -20.55 -16.07
C LYS A 45 -43.14 -20.16 -16.64
N LYS A 46 -43.08 -19.68 -17.89
CA LYS A 46 -41.82 -19.21 -18.50
C LYS A 46 -41.22 -18.01 -17.76
N GLU A 47 -42.05 -17.05 -17.36
CA GLU A 47 -41.60 -15.86 -16.62
C GLU A 47 -41.07 -16.21 -15.23
N ALA A 48 -41.73 -17.14 -14.53
CA ALA A 48 -41.24 -17.68 -13.27
C ALA A 48 -39.87 -18.35 -13.41
N TYR A 49 -39.66 -19.14 -14.47
CA TYR A 49 -38.36 -19.76 -14.72
C TYR A 49 -37.28 -18.73 -14.98
N LYS A 50 -37.59 -17.68 -15.76
CA LYS A 50 -36.66 -16.58 -16.02
C LYS A 50 -36.25 -15.87 -14.73
N LEU A 51 -37.22 -15.53 -13.87
CA LEU A 51 -36.93 -14.90 -12.57
C LEU A 51 -36.12 -15.81 -11.64
N ALA A 52 -36.45 -17.11 -11.59
CA ALA A 52 -35.69 -18.08 -10.82
C ALA A 52 -34.23 -18.13 -11.29
N GLN A 53 -34.00 -18.17 -12.61
CA GLN A 53 -32.66 -18.16 -13.20
C GLN A 53 -31.91 -16.85 -12.88
N GLU A 54 -32.57 -15.69 -12.94
CA GLU A 54 -31.97 -14.40 -12.56
C GLU A 54 -31.59 -14.32 -11.07
N LEU A 55 -32.26 -15.10 -10.22
CA LEU A 55 -31.95 -15.27 -8.80
C LEU A 55 -30.90 -16.37 -8.53
N GLY A 56 -30.45 -17.09 -9.57
CA GLY A 56 -29.51 -18.22 -9.42
C GLY A 56 -30.16 -19.50 -8.89
N CYS A 57 -31.49 -19.61 -8.95
CA CYS A 57 -32.22 -20.83 -8.58
C CYS A 57 -32.42 -21.70 -9.83
N ASN A 58 -31.94 -22.95 -9.79
CA ASN A 58 -32.03 -23.89 -10.91
C ASN A 58 -33.46 -24.42 -11.16
N ASN A 59 -34.38 -24.24 -10.20
CA ASN A 59 -35.76 -24.68 -10.29
C ASN A 59 -36.70 -23.69 -9.57
N ILE A 60 -37.91 -23.47 -10.11
CA ILE A 60 -38.95 -22.67 -9.41
C ILE A 60 -39.32 -23.33 -8.08
N LEU A 61 -39.25 -24.67 -7.99
CA LEU A 61 -39.51 -25.41 -6.76
C LEU A 61 -38.47 -25.14 -5.65
N SER A 62 -37.28 -24.67 -6.02
CA SER A 62 -36.24 -24.27 -5.05
C SER A 62 -36.43 -22.86 -4.48
N LEU A 63 -37.37 -22.06 -5.00
CA LEU A 63 -37.86 -20.85 -4.32
C LEU A 63 -38.74 -21.30 -3.15
N ALA A 64 -38.24 -21.13 -1.93
CA ALA A 64 -38.93 -21.51 -0.70
C ALA A 64 -40.42 -21.10 -0.73
N LYS A 65 -41.32 -22.07 -0.48
CA LYS A 65 -42.80 -22.00 -0.53
C LYS A 65 -43.52 -22.29 -1.86
N ALA A 66 -42.87 -22.87 -2.87
CA ALA A 66 -43.57 -23.31 -4.08
C ALA A 66 -44.53 -24.51 -3.85
N GLU A 67 -44.35 -25.30 -2.78
CA GLU A 67 -45.15 -26.50 -2.46
C GLU A 67 -46.64 -26.23 -2.16
N ASN A 68 -47.04 -24.97 -1.95
CA ASN A 68 -48.42 -24.64 -1.54
C ASN A 68 -49.10 -23.59 -2.42
N ILE A 69 -48.62 -23.39 -3.65
CA ILE A 69 -49.35 -22.58 -4.63
C ILE A 69 -50.42 -23.48 -5.23
N ASN A 70 -51.60 -23.50 -4.60
CA ASN A 70 -52.77 -24.12 -5.19
C ASN A 70 -53.15 -23.34 -6.48
N TYR A 71 -52.82 -23.92 -7.62
CA TYR A 71 -53.14 -23.38 -8.95
C TYR A 71 -54.64 -23.41 -9.27
N GLN A 72 -55.49 -23.99 -8.41
CA GLN A 72 -56.94 -24.08 -8.62
C GLN A 72 -57.69 -22.77 -8.36
N THR A 73 -57.13 -21.84 -7.58
CA THR A 73 -57.70 -20.49 -7.42
C THR A 73 -56.91 -19.51 -8.25
N THR A 74 -57.30 -19.37 -9.51
CA THR A 74 -56.73 -18.53 -10.55
C THR A 74 -57.03 -17.05 -10.32
N ASP A 75 -56.71 -16.51 -9.14
CA ASP A 75 -56.79 -15.06 -8.93
C ASP A 75 -55.60 -14.40 -9.65
N ARG A 76 -55.82 -14.11 -10.94
CA ARG A 76 -54.83 -13.53 -11.87
C ARG A 76 -54.20 -12.27 -11.29
N ILE A 77 -54.95 -11.49 -10.51
CA ILE A 77 -54.49 -10.25 -9.87
C ILE A 77 -53.45 -10.57 -8.80
N ARG A 78 -53.77 -11.52 -7.91
CA ARG A 78 -52.85 -11.92 -6.83
C ARG A 78 -51.54 -12.46 -7.40
N LEU A 79 -51.61 -13.31 -8.44
CA LEU A 79 -50.43 -13.90 -9.06
C LEU A 79 -49.56 -12.82 -9.74
N ASN A 80 -50.17 -11.88 -10.46
CA ASN A 80 -49.46 -10.78 -11.10
C ASN A 80 -48.74 -9.89 -10.07
N ASN A 81 -49.37 -9.62 -8.93
CA ASN A 81 -48.75 -8.85 -7.85
C ASN A 81 -47.50 -9.54 -7.27
N TYR A 82 -47.52 -10.87 -7.13
CA TYR A 82 -46.34 -11.62 -6.71
C TYR A 82 -45.19 -11.53 -7.73
N PHE A 83 -45.49 -11.66 -9.01
CA PHE A 83 -44.48 -11.51 -10.07
C PHE A 83 -43.87 -10.12 -10.10
N GLN A 84 -44.69 -9.07 -10.00
CA GLN A 84 -44.22 -7.68 -9.96
C GLN A 84 -43.33 -7.42 -8.74
N ASN A 85 -43.75 -7.87 -7.54
CA ASN A 85 -42.93 -7.73 -6.34
C ASN A 85 -41.60 -8.48 -6.46
N THR A 86 -41.62 -9.69 -7.01
CA THR A 86 -40.39 -10.48 -7.20
C THR A 86 -39.46 -9.80 -8.20
N SER A 87 -39.99 -9.30 -9.31
CA SER A 87 -39.24 -8.53 -10.31
C SER A 87 -38.58 -7.28 -9.69
N ASN A 88 -39.33 -6.53 -8.88
CA ASN A 88 -38.81 -5.35 -8.18
C ASN A 88 -37.68 -5.69 -7.20
N ILE A 89 -37.80 -6.81 -6.47
CA ILE A 89 -36.77 -7.30 -5.56
C ILE A 89 -35.51 -7.67 -6.35
N VAL A 90 -35.65 -8.38 -7.47
CA VAL A 90 -34.52 -8.76 -8.35
C VAL A 90 -33.83 -7.51 -8.89
N ALA A 91 -34.59 -6.52 -9.36
CA ALA A 91 -34.03 -5.26 -9.86
C ALA A 91 -33.23 -4.54 -8.77
N LYS A 92 -33.77 -4.44 -7.55
CA LYS A 92 -33.08 -3.81 -6.41
C LYS A 92 -31.83 -4.57 -5.97
N LEU A 93 -31.85 -5.89 -6.03
CA LEU A 93 -30.66 -6.72 -5.76
C LEU A 93 -29.56 -6.48 -6.80
N LYS A 94 -29.92 -6.42 -8.09
CA LYS A 94 -28.95 -6.12 -9.16
C LYS A 94 -28.28 -4.76 -8.96
N THR A 95 -29.05 -3.72 -8.60
CA THR A 95 -28.47 -2.39 -8.35
C THR A 95 -27.54 -2.40 -7.14
N LEU A 96 -27.94 -3.02 -6.03
CA LEU A 96 -27.10 -3.13 -4.82
C LEU A 96 -25.80 -3.90 -5.08
N VAL A 97 -25.86 -5.00 -5.86
CA VAL A 97 -24.68 -5.77 -6.25
C VAL A 97 -23.73 -4.93 -7.11
N GLN A 98 -24.26 -4.19 -8.09
CA GLN A 98 -23.46 -3.29 -8.92
C GLN A 98 -22.83 -2.16 -8.10
N GLU A 99 -23.58 -1.56 -7.17
CA GLU A 99 -23.09 -0.51 -6.29
C GLU A 99 -21.97 -1.01 -5.37
N LYS A 100 -22.16 -2.19 -4.74
CA LYS A 100 -21.10 -2.82 -3.94
C LYS A 100 -19.86 -3.12 -4.77
N LYS A 101 -20.01 -3.61 -6.00
CA LYS A 101 -18.88 -3.87 -6.89
C LYS A 101 -18.11 -2.58 -7.23
N LYS A 102 -18.81 -1.49 -7.53
CA LYS A 102 -18.18 -0.17 -7.76
C LYS A 102 -17.42 0.32 -6.52
N ASN A 103 -18.01 0.19 -5.33
CA ASN A 103 -17.40 0.61 -4.08
C ASN A 103 -16.14 -0.23 -3.76
N ILE A 104 -16.18 -1.54 -3.96
CA ILE A 104 -15.01 -2.43 -3.79
C ILE A 104 -13.89 -2.02 -4.75
N ASN A 105 -14.20 -1.77 -6.02
CA ASN A 105 -13.21 -1.36 -7.00
C ASN A 105 -12.56 -0.02 -6.61
N ALA A 106 -13.35 0.99 -6.25
CA ALA A 106 -12.84 2.28 -5.80
C ALA A 106 -11.94 2.14 -4.55
N LYS A 107 -12.30 1.27 -3.61
CA LYS A 107 -11.45 0.98 -2.44
C LYS A 107 -10.14 0.31 -2.84
N ASN A 108 -10.15 -0.63 -3.78
CA ASN A 108 -8.94 -1.30 -4.26
C ASN A 108 -8.01 -0.32 -4.99
N GLU A 109 -8.57 0.59 -5.80
CA GLU A 109 -7.81 1.67 -6.45
C GLU A 109 -7.13 2.56 -5.41
N ASN A 110 -7.87 2.98 -4.37
CA ASN A 110 -7.31 3.76 -3.27
C ASN A 110 -6.22 3.02 -2.48
N ILE A 111 -6.38 1.72 -2.24
CA ILE A 111 -5.35 0.92 -1.56
C ILE A 111 -4.09 0.81 -2.44
N THR A 112 -4.27 0.67 -3.75
CA THR A 112 -3.16 0.54 -4.69
C THR A 112 -2.38 1.86 -4.78
N SER A 113 -3.08 2.98 -4.92
CA SER A 113 -2.44 4.30 -4.95
C SER A 113 -1.71 4.60 -3.64
N LEU A 114 -2.31 4.28 -2.49
CA LEU A 114 -1.68 4.49 -1.19
C LEU A 114 -0.42 3.62 -1.01
N LYS A 115 -0.42 2.38 -1.51
CA LYS A 115 0.79 1.54 -1.53
C LYS A 115 1.89 2.11 -2.42
N GLU A 116 1.55 2.66 -3.58
CA GLU A 116 2.52 3.31 -4.46
C GLU A 116 3.12 4.56 -3.81
N THR A 117 2.29 5.40 -3.18
CA THR A 117 2.77 6.58 -2.44
C THR A 117 3.71 6.16 -1.31
N GLN A 118 3.33 5.18 -0.48
CA GLN A 118 4.18 4.69 0.61
C GLN A 118 5.51 4.09 0.11
N LYS A 119 5.48 3.37 -1.02
CA LYS A 119 6.70 2.84 -1.63
C LYS A 119 7.64 3.97 -2.07
N ASN A 120 7.09 5.00 -2.72
CA ASN A 120 7.87 6.16 -3.17
C ASN A 120 8.44 6.95 -1.99
N GLU A 121 7.66 7.13 -0.91
CA GLU A 121 8.13 7.76 0.32
C GLU A 121 9.27 6.96 0.97
N LEU A 122 9.17 5.62 1.00
CA LEU A 122 10.21 4.75 1.51
C LEU A 122 11.50 4.83 0.67
N GLU A 123 11.37 4.81 -0.66
CA GLU A 123 12.51 4.94 -1.56
C GLU A 123 13.18 6.31 -1.42
N ALA A 124 12.41 7.39 -1.34
CA ALA A 124 12.93 8.74 -1.08
C ALA A 124 13.64 8.83 0.27
N SER A 125 13.07 8.24 1.33
CA SER A 125 13.69 8.17 2.66
C SER A 125 15.02 7.41 2.61
N LYS A 126 15.07 6.28 1.90
CA LYS A 126 16.29 5.49 1.71
C LYS A 126 17.39 6.28 0.99
N ILE A 127 17.03 7.00 -0.07
CA ILE A 127 17.96 7.87 -0.81
C ILE A 127 18.52 8.96 0.11
N ASN A 128 17.66 9.65 0.87
CA ASN A 128 18.08 10.67 1.81
C ASN A 128 19.01 10.11 2.89
N GLN A 129 18.68 8.96 3.48
CA GLN A 129 19.54 8.30 4.46
C GLN A 129 20.89 7.87 3.87
N SER A 130 20.91 7.35 2.64
CA SER A 130 22.17 7.00 1.97
C SER A 130 23.05 8.22 1.71
N SER A 131 22.45 9.34 1.30
CA SER A 131 23.18 10.61 1.09
C SER A 131 23.77 11.13 2.39
N ILE A 132 23.00 11.13 3.48
CA ILE A 132 23.50 11.53 4.81
C ILE A 132 24.64 10.60 5.26
N LEU A 133 24.52 9.29 5.05
CA LEU A 133 25.58 8.34 5.39
C LEU A 133 26.85 8.56 4.57
N GLU A 134 26.72 8.95 3.30
CA GLU A 134 27.85 9.27 2.43
C GLU A 134 28.54 10.56 2.87
N GLN A 135 27.77 11.60 3.21
CA GLN A 135 28.29 12.83 3.80
C GLN A 135 29.06 12.56 5.10
N LEU A 136 28.46 11.80 6.03
CA LEU A 136 29.11 11.42 7.29
C LEU A 136 30.39 10.60 7.07
N LYS A 137 30.43 9.73 6.06
CA LYS A 137 31.65 9.01 5.68
C LYS A 137 32.72 9.97 5.15
N GLY A 138 32.33 10.96 4.36
CA GLY A 138 33.20 12.03 3.89
C GLY A 138 33.81 12.82 5.05
N GLU A 139 32.96 13.36 5.93
CA GLU A 139 33.37 14.11 7.12
C GLU A 139 34.28 13.28 8.03
N ARG A 140 33.96 11.99 8.24
CA ARG A 140 34.82 11.07 9.01
C ARG A 140 36.20 10.91 8.38
N SER A 141 36.27 10.80 7.06
CA SER A 141 37.55 10.69 6.33
C SER A 141 38.39 11.96 6.49
N GLU A 142 37.77 13.13 6.39
CA GLU A 142 38.44 14.42 6.61
C GLU A 142 38.92 14.58 8.06
N THR A 143 38.10 14.22 9.05
CA THR A 143 38.53 14.25 10.45
C THR A 143 39.67 13.30 10.74
N VAL A 144 39.68 12.10 10.14
CA VAL A 144 40.81 11.16 10.28
C VAL A 144 42.09 11.74 9.68
N LYS A 145 42.02 12.37 8.50
CA LYS A 145 43.18 13.04 7.89
C LYS A 145 43.70 14.18 8.77
N LEU A 146 42.79 14.99 9.32
CA LEU A 146 43.15 16.10 10.20
C LEU A 146 43.81 15.59 11.49
N LEU A 147 43.26 14.54 12.11
CA LEU A 147 43.87 13.88 13.27
C LEU A 147 45.26 13.32 12.94
N GLN A 148 45.43 12.71 11.78
CA GLN A 148 46.73 12.18 11.34
C GLN A 148 47.76 13.31 11.13
N GLN A 149 47.35 14.42 10.51
CA GLN A 149 48.20 15.61 10.37
C GLN A 149 48.56 16.22 11.71
N MET A 150 47.60 16.34 12.64
CA MET A 150 47.87 16.80 14.01
C MET A 150 48.87 15.89 14.72
N ASN A 151 48.73 14.56 14.56
CA ASN A 151 49.66 13.61 15.17
C ASN A 151 51.08 13.75 14.59
N GLN A 152 51.22 13.86 13.27
CA GLN A 152 52.50 14.11 12.61
C GLN A 152 53.14 15.43 13.05
N ASN A 153 52.33 16.49 13.17
CA ASN A 153 52.79 17.77 13.69
C ASN A 153 53.24 17.67 15.15
N LEU A 154 52.58 16.86 15.98
CA LEU A 154 52.96 16.64 17.37
C LEU A 154 54.27 15.85 17.47
N GLU A 155 54.42 14.79 16.67
CA GLU A 155 55.64 13.99 16.58
C GLU A 155 56.84 14.81 16.09
N SER A 156 56.65 15.66 15.07
CA SER A 156 57.72 16.54 14.58
C SER A 156 58.12 17.57 15.64
N LEU A 157 57.16 18.13 16.37
CA LEU A 157 57.41 19.08 17.47
C LEU A 157 58.15 18.40 18.64
N LYS A 158 57.82 17.15 18.96
CA LYS A 158 58.53 16.33 19.96
C LYS A 158 59.97 16.04 19.50
N THR A 159 60.16 15.69 18.24
CA THR A 159 61.47 15.41 17.65
C THR A 159 62.34 16.67 17.63
N GLN A 160 61.77 17.82 17.24
CA GLN A 160 62.44 19.10 17.26
C GLN A 160 62.88 19.49 18.68
N LYS A 161 62.00 19.33 19.68
CA LYS A 161 62.36 19.56 21.09
C LYS A 161 63.46 18.62 21.58
N MET A 162 63.44 17.35 21.16
CA MET A 162 64.48 16.39 21.51
C MET A 162 65.83 16.75 20.89
N LEU A 163 65.86 17.08 19.59
CA LEU A 163 67.07 17.52 18.89
C LEU A 163 67.62 18.80 19.49
N TYR A 164 66.76 19.74 19.90
CA TYR A 164 67.17 20.94 20.62
C TYR A 164 67.86 20.59 21.94
N LEU A 165 67.27 19.70 22.73
CA LEU A 165 67.87 19.24 23.99
C LEU A 165 69.23 18.58 23.76
N ILE A 166 69.35 17.72 22.75
CA ILE A 166 70.62 17.08 22.36
C ILE A 166 71.65 18.15 21.95
N SER A 167 71.27 19.14 21.14
CA SER A 167 72.16 20.23 20.71
C SER A 167 72.72 21.00 21.90
N VAL A 168 71.87 21.36 22.87
CA VAL A 168 72.27 22.07 24.09
C VAL A 168 73.24 21.24 24.93
N VAL A 169 72.98 19.93 25.08
CA VAL A 169 73.86 19.01 25.83
C VAL A 169 75.23 18.87 25.15
N VAL A 170 75.26 18.66 23.83
CA VAL A 170 76.51 18.54 23.07
C VAL A 170 77.33 19.84 23.17
N PHE A 171 76.69 20.99 23.03
CA PHE A 171 77.34 22.29 23.16
C PHE A 171 77.94 22.50 24.56
N ALA A 172 77.21 22.13 25.62
CA ALA A 172 77.70 22.18 26.98
C ALA A 172 78.94 21.30 27.21
N VAL A 173 78.96 20.09 26.63
CA VAL A 173 80.11 19.18 26.70
C VAL A 173 81.32 19.76 25.94
N ILE A 174 81.12 20.30 24.74
CA ILE A 174 82.19 20.91 23.93
C ILE A 174 82.82 22.10 24.66
N ILE A 175 82.02 23.02 25.21
CA ILE A 175 82.53 24.17 25.97
C ILE A 175 83.29 23.68 27.19
N THR A 176 82.72 22.73 27.94
CA THR A 176 83.38 22.18 29.13
C THR A 176 84.73 21.54 28.78
N HIS A 177 84.80 20.81 27.66
CA HIS A 177 86.04 20.19 27.20
C HIS A 177 87.08 21.22 26.71
N LEU A 178 86.66 22.23 25.95
CA LEU A 178 87.55 23.31 25.48
C LEU A 178 88.13 24.11 26.66
N PHE A 179 87.31 24.46 27.64
CA PHE A 179 87.77 25.18 28.83
C PHE A 179 88.54 24.30 29.83
N SER A 180 88.39 22.97 29.78
CA SER A 180 89.22 22.06 30.58
C SER A 180 90.69 22.02 30.15
N LYS A 181 90.98 22.37 28.89
CA LYS A 181 92.34 22.40 28.31
C LYS A 181 93.04 23.75 28.43
N VAL A 182 92.35 24.79 28.92
CA VAL A 182 92.95 26.11 29.13
C VAL A 182 93.55 26.18 30.53
N PRO A 183 94.89 26.38 30.68
CA PRO A 183 95.49 26.60 31.98
C PRO A 183 95.16 28.02 32.46
N MET A 184 94.03 28.19 33.14
CA MET A 184 93.66 29.43 33.83
C MET A 184 93.94 29.33 35.34
N SER A 185 94.59 30.37 35.87
CA SER A 185 95.19 30.47 37.20
C SER A 185 94.23 30.83 38.35
N MET A 186 92.91 30.65 38.17
CA MET A 186 91.93 30.94 39.25
C MET A 186 90.97 29.77 39.50
N PRO A 187 90.84 29.28 40.75
CA PRO A 187 90.02 28.11 41.09
C PRO A 187 88.51 28.38 41.02
N SER A 188 88.06 29.64 41.13
CA SER A 188 86.64 30.03 41.10
C SER A 188 86.09 30.38 39.71
N GLY A 189 86.94 30.64 38.71
CA GLY A 189 86.53 31.02 37.35
C GLY A 189 86.20 29.85 36.41
N ARG A 190 86.54 28.62 36.80
CA ARG A 190 86.40 27.41 35.95
C ARG A 190 84.94 27.02 35.65
N PHE A 191 83.98 27.40 36.51
CA PHE A 191 82.59 27.00 36.37
C PHE A 191 81.68 28.08 35.76
N TRP A 192 81.95 29.35 36.04
CA TRP A 192 81.09 30.45 35.60
C TRP A 192 81.17 30.70 34.10
N ILE A 193 82.34 30.58 33.49
CA ILE A 193 82.51 30.88 32.07
C ILE A 193 81.76 29.87 31.19
N PRO A 194 81.89 28.54 31.38
CA PRO A 194 81.07 27.57 30.66
C PRO A 194 79.57 27.74 30.92
N ALA A 195 79.18 28.05 32.16
CA ALA A 195 77.79 28.29 32.52
C ALA A 195 77.21 29.54 31.82
N PHE A 196 77.98 30.62 31.68
CA PHE A 196 77.55 31.86 31.02
C PHE A 196 77.38 31.66 29.51
N PHE A 197 78.30 30.96 28.86
CA PHE A 197 78.19 30.69 27.41
C PHE A 197 77.07 29.72 27.08
N THR A 198 76.84 28.70 27.90
CA THR A 198 75.71 27.77 27.73
C THR A 198 74.36 28.44 27.96
N SER A 199 74.25 29.32 28.96
CA SER A 199 73.03 30.10 29.20
C SER A 199 72.79 31.20 28.15
N ALA A 200 73.83 31.88 27.67
CA ALA A 200 73.70 32.83 26.55
C ALA A 200 73.27 32.14 25.25
N TYR A 201 73.83 30.96 24.94
CA TYR A 201 73.41 30.15 23.79
C TYR A 201 71.96 29.67 23.93
N PHE A 202 71.54 29.31 25.14
CA PHE A 202 70.15 28.95 25.43
C PHE A 202 69.19 30.10 25.12
N ILE A 203 69.50 31.32 25.56
CA ILE A 203 68.66 32.51 25.32
C ILE A 203 68.57 32.85 23.82
N ILE A 204 69.69 32.85 23.10
CA ILE A 204 69.72 33.21 21.67
C ILE A 204 68.88 32.25 20.82
N ILE A 205 68.96 30.94 21.08
CA ILE A 205 68.15 29.98 20.32
C ILE A 205 66.68 30.00 20.77
N PHE A 206 66.40 30.24 22.05
CA PHE A 206 65.03 30.32 22.55
C PHE A 206 64.28 31.53 21.99
N ASP A 207 64.94 32.69 21.87
CA ASP A 207 64.37 33.88 21.24
C ASP A 207 64.25 33.73 19.71
N GLY A 208 65.23 33.11 19.04
CA GLY A 208 65.18 32.84 17.60
C GLY A 208 64.01 31.95 17.17
N ILE A 209 63.56 31.03 18.03
CA ILE A 209 62.42 30.13 17.77
C ILE A 209 61.07 30.81 18.06
N SER A 210 61.01 31.71 19.04
CA SER A 210 59.80 32.48 19.35
C SER A 210 59.37 33.42 18.21
N ILE A 211 60.33 33.93 17.43
CA ILE A 211 60.09 34.84 16.31
C ILE A 211 59.51 34.10 15.09
N GLN A 212 59.93 32.86 14.80
CA GLN A 212 59.39 32.10 13.65
C GLN A 212 57.91 31.65 13.80
N LYS A 213 57.32 31.77 15.00
CA LYS A 213 55.90 31.43 15.23
C LYS A 213 54.93 32.57 14.92
N LYS A 214 55.38 33.80 14.67
CA LYS A 214 54.49 34.96 14.46
C LYS A 214 54.13 35.24 13.00
N ASP A 215 54.82 34.65 12.02
CA ASP A 215 54.63 34.95 10.59
C ASP A 215 54.05 33.78 9.77
N LYS A 216 53.18 32.94 10.35
CA LYS A 216 52.40 31.94 9.60
C LYS A 216 50.94 31.90 10.04
#